data_AF-F1W215-F1
#
_entry.id   AF-F1W215-F1
#
_cell.length_a   1.000
_cell.length_b   1.000
_cell.length_c   1.000
_cell.angle_alpha   90.00
_cell.angle_beta   90.00
_cell.angle_gamma   90.00
#
_symmetry.space_group_name_H-M   'P 1'
#
loop_
_entity.id
_entity.type
_entity.pdbx_description
1 polymer ?
#
loop_
_entity_poly.entity_id
_entity_poly.type
_entity_poly.pdbx_seq_one_letter_code
_entity_poly.pdbx_strand_id
1 'polypeptide(L)'
;MRAHDAAAMPAHRITVVTLLRGWMVALLLLLGPVAHAEGVDITQAHLESTDEGVKLSATFAFELNRGLEDAITHGLPLYFTTEVELTRPRWYWFDEKAITESQTIRLSYNVLTRQYHAAILGRLQQSFSTLDDALSLIRRPSRWLVADRNALKTDAVYSVAVR
;
A
#
# COMPACT_ATOMS: atom_id res chain seq x y z
N MET A 1 -83.83 14.97 11.70
CA MET A 1 -83.26 13.74 12.28
C MET A 1 -82.11 13.25 11.41
N ARG A 2 -80.89 13.72 11.71
CA ARG A 2 -79.58 13.03 11.71
C ARG A 2 -78.50 14.09 11.59
N ALA A 3 -77.89 14.37 12.74
CA ALA A 3 -76.65 15.12 12.87
C ALA A 3 -75.48 14.23 12.45
N HIS A 4 -74.46 14.82 11.84
CA HIS A 4 -73.10 14.33 11.90
C HIS A 4 -72.20 15.51 12.23
N ASP A 5 -71.94 15.65 13.53
CA ASP A 5 -70.76 16.32 14.08
C ASP A 5 -69.49 15.59 13.65
N ALA A 6 -68.41 16.38 13.49
CA ALA A 6 -67.00 16.08 13.78
C ALA A 6 -66.10 16.70 12.70
N ALA A 7 -64.94 17.27 12.97
CA ALA A 7 -64.27 17.74 14.16
C ALA A 7 -63.02 18.46 13.62
N ALA A 8 -62.50 19.39 14.39
CA ALA A 8 -61.38 20.25 14.05
C ALA A 8 -60.09 19.50 13.64
N MET A 9 -59.32 20.16 12.78
CA MET A 9 -57.91 19.94 12.46
C MET A 9 -57.05 19.89 13.74
N PRO A 10 -55.94 19.11 13.79
CA PRO A 10 -54.66 19.79 13.92
C PRO A 10 -53.43 19.11 13.27
N ALA A 11 -52.62 19.98 12.64
CA ALA A 11 -51.16 20.11 12.76
C ALA A 11 -50.24 18.87 12.57
N HIS A 12 -49.73 18.72 11.34
CA HIS A 12 -48.55 17.92 11.00
C HIS A 12 -47.24 18.65 11.38
N ARG A 13 -47.04 18.97 12.66
CA ARG A 13 -45.81 19.62 13.15
C ARG A 13 -44.96 18.59 13.90
N ILE A 14 -44.24 17.67 13.25
CA ILE A 14 -43.13 16.94 13.91
C ILE A 14 -42.11 16.28 12.93
N THR A 15 -42.43 15.98 11.67
CA THR A 15 -41.60 15.03 10.90
C THR A 15 -40.39 15.60 10.13
N VAL A 16 -40.18 16.92 10.07
CA VAL A 16 -39.10 17.49 9.23
C VAL A 16 -37.72 17.42 9.90
N VAL A 17 -37.66 17.55 11.22
CA VAL A 17 -36.38 17.66 11.96
C VAL A 17 -35.63 16.32 12.03
N THR A 18 -36.34 15.20 12.09
CA THR A 18 -35.75 13.84 12.18
C THR A 18 -35.14 13.39 10.85
N LEU A 19 -35.75 13.78 9.72
CA LEU A 19 -35.26 13.49 8.37
C LEU A 19 -33.95 14.23 8.07
N LEU A 20 -33.85 15.51 8.47
CA LEU A 20 -32.63 16.32 8.34
C LEU A 20 -31.45 15.76 9.17
N ARG A 21 -31.74 15.21 10.35
CA ARG A 21 -30.71 14.66 11.25
C ARG A 21 -30.11 13.35 10.73
N GLY A 22 -30.93 12.51 10.08
CA GLY A 22 -30.45 11.31 9.39
C GLY A 22 -29.57 11.63 8.18
N TRP A 23 -29.92 12.67 7.42
CA TRP A 23 -29.15 13.12 6.26
C TRP A 23 -27.78 13.70 6.65
N MET A 24 -27.71 14.40 7.78
CA MET A 24 -26.44 14.95 8.30
C MET A 24 -25.48 13.83 8.78
N VAL A 25 -26.01 12.76 9.38
CA VAL A 25 -25.20 11.59 9.77
C VAL A 25 -24.72 10.81 8.54
N ALA A 26 -25.56 10.68 7.52
CA ALA A 26 -25.17 10.03 6.25
C ALA A 26 -24.09 10.82 5.51
N LEU A 27 -24.15 12.16 5.53
CA LEU A 27 -23.13 13.02 4.93
C LEU A 27 -21.80 12.96 5.71
N LEU A 28 -21.85 12.83 7.04
CA LEU A 28 -20.66 12.70 7.88
C LEU A 28 -19.92 11.36 7.68
N LEU A 29 -20.65 10.29 7.32
CA LEU A 29 -20.08 8.97 7.00
C LEU A 29 -19.39 8.91 5.62
N LEU A 30 -19.74 9.82 4.71
CA LEU A 30 -19.09 9.97 3.41
C LEU A 30 -17.78 10.78 3.48
N LEU A 31 -17.53 11.49 4.59
CA LEU A 31 -16.27 12.17 4.90
C LEU A 31 -15.36 11.29 5.79
N GLY A 32 -15.33 9.98 5.53
CA GLY A 32 -14.31 9.12 6.12
C GLY A 32 -12.91 9.64 5.78
N PRO A 33 -11.94 9.59 6.70
CA PRO A 33 -10.59 10.03 6.42
C PRO A 33 -10.05 9.23 5.23
N VAL A 34 -9.66 9.94 4.17
CA VAL A 34 -8.82 9.36 3.13
C VAL A 34 -7.49 9.08 3.81
N ALA A 35 -7.26 7.81 4.14
CA ALA A 35 -5.96 7.35 4.59
C ALA A 35 -5.01 7.44 3.40
N HIS A 36 -4.42 8.61 3.20
CA HIS A 36 -3.23 8.73 2.39
C HIS A 36 -2.12 7.98 3.12
N ALA A 37 -1.52 6.99 2.46
CA ALA A 37 -0.28 6.39 2.92
C ALA A 37 0.84 7.43 2.72
N GLU A 38 0.85 8.44 3.58
CA GLU A 38 1.85 9.51 3.60
C GLU A 38 3.10 8.95 4.29
N GLY A 39 4.17 8.73 3.51
CA GLY A 39 5.46 8.35 4.10
C GLY A 39 6.43 7.60 3.20
N VAL A 40 6.03 7.07 2.04
CA VAL A 40 6.94 6.34 1.13
C VAL A 40 6.98 7.00 -0.23
N ASP A 41 8.07 7.71 -0.51
CA ASP A 41 8.35 8.29 -1.82
C ASP A 41 9.25 7.36 -2.63
N ILE A 42 8.82 7.01 -3.85
CA ILE A 42 9.65 6.26 -4.79
C ILE A 42 10.61 7.26 -5.46
N THR A 43 11.87 7.29 -5.02
CA THR A 43 12.86 8.23 -5.56
C THR A 43 13.31 7.81 -6.96
N GLN A 44 13.57 6.53 -7.15
CA GLN A 44 14.03 5.98 -8.42
C GLN A 44 13.49 4.56 -8.59
N ALA A 45 12.99 4.23 -9.78
CA ALA A 45 12.65 2.87 -10.15
C ALA A 45 12.96 2.70 -11.64
N HIS A 46 13.85 1.77 -11.96
CA HIS A 46 14.21 1.46 -13.34
C HIS A 46 14.48 -0.02 -13.53
N LEU A 47 14.16 -0.51 -14.72
CA LEU A 47 14.45 -1.88 -15.13
C LEU A 47 15.78 -1.91 -15.88
N GLU A 48 16.63 -2.86 -15.53
CA GLU A 48 17.89 -3.16 -16.20
C GLU A 48 17.77 -4.49 -16.93
N SER A 49 17.95 -4.48 -18.26
CA SER A 49 18.06 -5.71 -19.05
C SER A 49 19.49 -6.27 -18.93
N THR A 50 19.60 -7.51 -18.47
CA THR A 50 20.87 -8.22 -18.27
C THR A 50 20.89 -9.55 -19.01
N ASP A 51 22.00 -10.29 -18.95
CA ASP A 51 22.10 -11.62 -19.57
C ASP A 51 21.14 -12.65 -19.01
N GLU A 52 20.88 -12.58 -17.70
CA GLU A 52 19.97 -13.47 -16.97
C GLU A 52 18.49 -13.10 -17.20
N GLY A 53 18.21 -11.84 -17.56
CA GLY A 53 16.86 -11.32 -17.74
C GLY A 53 16.72 -9.88 -17.27
N VAL A 54 15.51 -9.47 -16.93
CA VAL A 54 15.21 -8.11 -16.48
C VAL A 54 15.24 -8.02 -14.96
N LYS A 55 16.09 -7.13 -14.45
CA LYS A 55 16.24 -6.84 -13.02
C LYS A 55 15.59 -5.50 -12.69
N LEU A 56 14.89 -5.44 -11.56
CA LEU A 56 14.42 -4.16 -11.02
C LEU A 56 15.49 -3.58 -10.08
N SER A 57 15.78 -2.31 -10.29
CA SER A 57 16.47 -1.46 -9.32
C SER A 57 15.49 -0.39 -8.86
N ALA A 58 15.18 -0.37 -7.56
CA ALA A 58 14.32 0.62 -6.95
C ALA A 58 15.01 1.26 -5.74
N THR A 59 14.73 2.54 -5.52
CA THR A 59 15.17 3.31 -4.35
C THR A 59 13.97 4.05 -3.80
N PHE A 60 13.73 3.82 -2.52
CA PHE A 60 12.64 4.40 -1.76
C PHE A 60 13.22 5.40 -0.75
N ALA A 61 12.59 6.57 -0.64
CA ALA A 61 12.81 7.53 0.42
C ALA A 61 11.62 7.45 1.37
N PHE A 62 11.87 6.95 2.57
CA PHE A 62 10.87 6.91 3.62
C PHE A 62 11.53 7.00 4.99
N GLU A 63 10.75 7.49 5.95
CA GLU A 63 11.07 7.48 7.37
C GLU A 63 9.94 6.75 8.12
N LEU A 64 10.30 6.06 9.19
CA LEU A 64 9.29 5.46 10.05
C LEU A 64 8.66 6.56 10.89
N ASN A 65 7.34 6.53 11.01
CA ASN A 65 6.69 7.36 12.01
C ASN A 65 6.99 6.83 13.42
N ARG A 66 6.80 7.67 14.45
CA ARG A 66 7.04 7.28 15.85
C ARG A 66 6.31 6.01 16.26
N GLY A 67 5.10 5.78 15.76
CA GLY A 67 4.34 4.56 16.07
C GLY A 67 4.99 3.29 15.53
N LEU A 68 5.57 3.33 14.33
CA LEU A 68 6.31 2.21 13.74
C LEU A 68 7.68 2.01 14.42
N GLU A 69 8.36 3.09 14.78
CA GLU A 69 9.60 3.03 15.57
C GLU A 69 9.37 2.41 16.96
N ASP A 70 8.29 2.81 17.63
CA ASP A 70 7.90 2.23 18.90
C ASP A 70 7.52 0.76 18.71
N ALA A 71 6.67 0.44 17.73
CA ALA A 71 6.25 -0.93 17.45
C ALA A 71 7.47 -1.85 17.27
N ILE A 72 8.45 -1.44 16.47
CA ILE A 72 9.62 -2.27 16.24
C ILE A 72 10.50 -2.43 17.47
N THR A 73 10.68 -1.37 18.25
CA THR A 73 11.46 -1.41 19.49
C THR A 73 10.80 -2.29 20.55
N HIS A 74 9.48 -2.39 20.54
CA HIS A 74 8.71 -3.33 21.37
C HIS A 74 8.68 -4.77 20.80
N GLY A 75 9.41 -5.04 19.71
CA GLY A 75 9.55 -6.37 19.13
C GLY A 75 8.47 -6.74 18.11
N LEU A 76 7.62 -5.79 17.68
CA LEU A 76 6.67 -6.05 16.60
C LEU A 76 7.42 -5.98 15.25
N PRO A 77 7.45 -7.06 14.46
CA PRO A 77 8.12 -7.04 13.18
C PRO A 77 7.33 -6.20 12.15
N LEU A 78 8.05 -5.44 11.35
CA LEU A 78 7.51 -4.69 10.22
C LEU A 78 7.78 -5.45 8.91
N TYR A 79 6.83 -5.39 7.99
CA TYR A 79 6.91 -6.03 6.69
C TYR A 79 6.78 -4.98 5.60
N PHE A 80 7.77 -4.93 4.71
CA PHE A 80 7.82 -4.03 3.57
C PHE A 80 7.68 -4.87 2.31
N THR A 81 6.56 -4.74 1.61
CA THR A 81 6.34 -5.45 0.35
C THR A 81 6.47 -4.46 -0.79
N THR A 82 7.36 -4.75 -1.72
CA THR A 82 7.44 -4.06 -3.00
C THR A 82 6.82 -4.94 -4.06
N GLU A 83 5.85 -4.40 -4.79
CA GLU A 83 5.22 -5.09 -5.92
C GLU A 83 5.60 -4.42 -7.24
N VAL A 84 5.85 -5.27 -8.23
CA VAL A 84 6.26 -4.86 -9.57
C VAL A 84 5.30 -5.49 -10.55
N GLU A 85 4.65 -4.65 -11.34
CA GLU A 85 3.77 -5.08 -12.41
C GLU A 85 4.34 -4.63 -13.76
N LEU A 86 4.61 -5.60 -14.64
CA LEU A 86 4.96 -5.35 -16.02
C LEU A 86 3.73 -5.60 -16.88
N THR A 87 3.24 -4.55 -17.53
CA THR A 87 2.11 -4.64 -18.46
C THR A 87 2.59 -4.44 -19.89
N ARG A 88 2.02 -5.20 -20.83
CA ARG A 88 2.22 -4.95 -22.26
C ARG A 88 0.98 -4.25 -22.82
N PRO A 89 1.11 -3.02 -23.34
CA PRO A 89 -0.02 -2.32 -23.94
C PRO A 89 -0.48 -3.05 -25.21
N ARG A 90 -1.77 -3.37 -25.30
CA ARG A 90 -2.41 -3.99 -26.49
C ARG A 90 -3.50 -3.07 -27.04
N TRP A 91 -3.57 -2.97 -28.37
CA TRP A 91 -4.32 -1.91 -29.06
C TRP A 91 -5.86 -1.90 -28.90
N TYR A 92 -6.56 -3.02 -28.68
CA TYR A 92 -8.05 -3.01 -28.69
C TYR A 92 -8.79 -3.83 -27.63
N TRP A 93 -8.11 -4.50 -26.70
CA TRP A 93 -8.80 -5.29 -25.67
C TRP A 93 -7.91 -5.53 -24.46
N PHE A 94 -7.96 -4.61 -23.50
CA PHE A 94 -7.37 -4.73 -22.15
C PHE A 94 -5.84 -4.92 -22.09
N ASP A 95 -5.20 -4.31 -21.09
CA ASP A 95 -3.79 -4.55 -20.83
C ASP A 95 -3.59 -5.98 -20.31
N GLU A 96 -2.75 -6.76 -20.97
CA GLU A 96 -2.34 -8.07 -20.46
C GLU A 96 -1.23 -7.83 -19.44
N LYS A 97 -1.51 -8.17 -18.17
CA LYS A 97 -0.48 -8.25 -17.13
C LYS A 97 0.52 -9.31 -17.56
N ALA A 98 1.69 -8.88 -18.01
CA ALA A 98 2.68 -9.80 -18.52
C ALA A 98 3.31 -10.57 -17.36
N ILE A 99 3.73 -9.87 -16.30
CA ILE A 99 4.41 -10.44 -15.14
C ILE A 99 4.09 -9.59 -13.90
N THR A 100 3.78 -10.24 -12.79
CA THR A 100 3.65 -9.60 -11.47
C THR A 100 4.56 -10.33 -10.51
N GLU A 101 5.50 -9.61 -9.91
CA GLU A 101 6.42 -10.13 -8.90
C GLU A 101 6.36 -9.27 -7.65
N SER A 102 6.55 -9.91 -6.49
CA SER A 102 6.57 -9.23 -5.21
C SER A 102 7.76 -9.66 -4.38
N GLN A 103 8.37 -8.70 -3.69
CA GLN A 103 9.42 -8.97 -2.73
C GLN A 103 9.06 -8.36 -1.40
N THR A 104 9.05 -9.19 -0.36
CA THR A 104 8.78 -8.74 1.00
C THR A 104 10.04 -8.82 1.85
N ILE A 105 10.34 -7.73 2.55
CA ILE A 105 11.43 -7.59 3.50
C ILE A 105 10.84 -7.50 4.90
N ARG A 106 11.32 -8.35 5.80
CA ARG A 106 10.96 -8.33 7.22
C ARG A 106 12.04 -7.58 7.99
N LEU A 107 11.62 -6.58 8.75
CA LEU A 107 12.44 -5.89 9.73
C LEU A 107 11.95 -6.27 11.13
N SER A 108 12.87 -6.66 12.01
CA SER A 108 12.54 -7.04 13.39
C SER A 108 13.64 -6.59 14.34
N TYR A 109 13.31 -6.40 15.61
CA TYR A 109 14.27 -6.05 16.64
C TYR A 109 14.36 -7.17 17.68
N ASN A 110 15.58 -7.58 18.01
CA ASN A 110 15.84 -8.54 19.07
C ASN A 110 16.23 -7.77 20.34
N VAL A 111 15.35 -7.79 21.33
CA VAL A 111 15.51 -7.06 22.60
C VAL A 111 16.67 -7.62 23.44
N LEU A 112 16.93 -8.93 23.35
CA LEU A 112 17.99 -9.58 24.13
C LEU A 112 19.37 -9.22 23.62
N THR A 113 19.56 -9.25 22.30
CA THR A 113 20.84 -8.91 21.67
C THR A 113 20.98 -7.43 21.34
N ARG A 114 19.89 -6.67 21.44
CA ARG A 114 19.77 -5.26 21.03
C ARG A 114 20.19 -5.04 19.58
N GLN A 115 19.77 -5.94 18.70
CA GLN A 115 20.10 -5.89 17.28
C GLN A 115 18.84 -5.79 16.43
N TYR A 116 18.94 -4.98 15.37
CA TYR A 116 17.96 -4.97 14.29
C TYR A 116 18.29 -6.09 13.30
N HIS A 117 17.27 -6.77 12.80
CA HIS A 117 17.40 -7.83 11.83
C HIS A 117 16.54 -7.51 10.63
N ALA A 118 17.15 -7.47 9.45
CA ALA A 118 16.44 -7.31 8.18
C ALA A 118 16.70 -8.53 7.29
N ALA A 119 15.63 -9.08 6.71
CA ALA A 119 15.72 -10.21 5.80
C ALA A 119 14.70 -10.08 4.68
N ILE A 120 15.15 -10.25 3.44
CA ILE A 120 14.25 -10.57 2.34
C ILE A 120 13.74 -11.99 2.58
N LEU A 121 12.42 -12.20 2.50
CA LEU A 121 11.83 -13.53 2.68
C LEU A 121 12.50 -14.57 1.77
N GLY A 122 12.95 -15.68 2.35
CA GLY A 122 13.68 -16.73 1.64
C GLY A 122 15.17 -16.47 1.42
N ARG A 123 15.73 -15.37 1.93
CA ARG A 123 17.18 -15.05 1.88
C ARG A 123 17.79 -14.99 3.28
N LEU A 124 19.12 -14.88 3.33
CA LEU A 124 19.87 -14.77 4.56
C LEU A 124 19.50 -13.48 5.31
N GLN A 125 19.20 -13.62 6.61
CA GLN A 125 18.97 -12.50 7.51
C GLN A 125 20.26 -11.77 7.83
N GLN A 126 20.24 -10.44 7.76
CA GLN A 126 21.34 -9.57 8.16
C GLN A 126 21.01 -8.89 9.49
N SER A 127 22.04 -8.68 10.31
CA SER A 127 21.93 -8.04 11.63
C SER A 127 22.62 -6.68 11.61
N PHE A 128 22.02 -5.69 12.25
CA PHE A 128 22.46 -4.31 12.28
C PHE A 128 22.43 -3.77 13.72
N SER A 129 23.33 -2.86 14.03
CA SER A 129 23.40 -2.18 15.33
C SER A 129 22.44 -1.00 15.44
N THR A 130 22.11 -0.36 14.33
CA THR A 130 21.21 0.80 14.30
C THR A 130 19.99 0.55 13.41
N LEU A 131 18.90 1.24 13.71
CA LEU A 131 17.68 1.19 12.90
C LEU A 131 17.93 1.74 11.49
N ASP A 132 18.67 2.84 11.38
CA ASP A 132 18.95 3.48 10.09
C ASP A 132 19.76 2.59 9.15
N ASP A 133 20.76 1.86 9.68
CA ASP A 133 21.51 0.87 8.90
C ASP A 133 20.59 -0.22 8.36
N ALA A 134 19.65 -0.71 9.16
CA ALA A 134 18.69 -1.73 8.74
C ALA A 134 17.68 -1.18 7.71
N LEU A 135 17.24 0.07 7.90
CA LEU A 135 16.37 0.78 6.95
C LEU A 135 17.08 1.05 5.62
N SER A 136 18.39 1.26 5.60
CA SER A 136 19.16 1.49 4.37
C SER A 136 19.01 0.32 3.37
N LEU A 137 18.95 -0.92 3.87
CA LEU A 137 18.72 -2.12 3.05
C LEU A 137 17.32 -2.15 2.45
N ILE A 138 16.32 -1.58 3.15
CA ILE A 138 14.93 -1.52 2.70
C ILE A 138 14.72 -0.35 1.75
N ARG A 139 15.38 0.79 1.99
CA ARG A 139 15.38 1.96 1.10
C ARG A 139 16.05 1.64 -0.24
N ARG A 140 17.08 0.80 -0.24
CA ARG A 140 17.81 0.36 -1.44
C ARG A 140 17.90 -1.17 -1.47
N PRO A 141 16.79 -1.85 -1.79
CA PRO A 141 16.82 -3.30 -1.86
C PRO A 141 17.77 -3.76 -2.97
N SER A 142 18.37 -4.94 -2.76
CA SER A 142 19.25 -5.54 -3.76
C SER A 142 18.52 -5.75 -5.07
N ARG A 143 19.17 -5.46 -6.20
CA ARG A 143 18.66 -5.77 -7.54
C ARG A 143 18.18 -7.22 -7.61
N TRP A 144 16.90 -7.43 -7.95
CA TRP A 144 16.33 -8.76 -8.10
C TRP A 144 15.81 -8.99 -9.51
N LEU A 145 15.88 -10.25 -9.95
CA LEU A 145 15.36 -10.69 -11.25
C LEU A 145 13.84 -10.71 -11.17
N VAL A 146 13.18 -9.90 -12.01
CA VAL A 146 11.72 -9.83 -12.09
C VAL A 146 11.19 -10.71 -13.23
N ALA A 147 12.00 -10.91 -14.26
CA ALA A 147 11.63 -11.73 -15.39
C ALA A 147 12.88 -12.35 -16.04
N ASP A 148 12.82 -13.63 -16.37
CA ASP A 148 13.84 -14.28 -17.18
C ASP A 148 13.87 -13.70 -18.60
N ARG A 149 15.03 -13.81 -19.26
CA ARG A 149 15.21 -13.35 -20.66
C ARG A 149 14.15 -13.91 -21.62
N ASN A 150 13.69 -15.14 -21.40
CA ASN A 150 12.70 -15.80 -22.26
C ASN A 150 11.25 -15.39 -21.95
N ALA A 151 11.00 -14.79 -20.79
CA ALA A 151 9.65 -14.38 -20.38
C ALA A 151 9.23 -13.05 -21.03
N LEU A 152 10.20 -12.24 -21.47
CA LEU A 152 9.96 -10.94 -22.11
C LEU A 152 10.29 -10.99 -23.60
N LYS A 153 9.39 -10.45 -24.44
CA LYS A 153 9.66 -10.29 -25.88
C LYS A 153 10.56 -9.07 -26.07
N THR A 154 11.69 -9.26 -26.73
CA THR A 154 12.74 -8.25 -26.92
C THR A 154 12.29 -7.00 -27.69
N ASP A 155 11.18 -7.07 -28.44
CA ASP A 155 10.67 -5.98 -29.28
C ASP A 155 9.34 -5.38 -28.76
N ALA A 156 9.06 -5.53 -27.46
CA ALA A 156 7.84 -5.00 -26.84
C ALA A 156 8.17 -3.91 -25.82
N VAL A 157 7.44 -2.79 -25.92
CA VAL A 157 7.45 -1.74 -24.88
C VAL A 157 6.59 -2.23 -23.72
N TYR A 158 7.14 -2.19 -22.50
CA TYR A 158 6.43 -2.56 -21.28
C TYR A 158 6.24 -1.33 -20.40
N SER A 159 5.04 -1.18 -19.83
CA SER A 159 4.80 -0.22 -18.76
C SER A 159 5.09 -0.88 -17.42
N VAL A 160 5.69 -0.13 -16.50
CA VAL A 160 6.14 -0.64 -15.20
C VAL A 160 5.43 0.14 -14.12
N ALA A 161 4.72 -0.56 -13.25
CA ALA A 161 4.18 0.00 -12.02
C ALA A 161 4.92 -0.60 -10.83
N VAL A 162 5.42 0.26 -9.94
CA VAL A 162 6.02 -0.13 -8.66
C VAL A 162 5.14 0.45 -7.55
N ARG A 163 4.78 -0.38 -6.57
CA ARG A 163 3.97 -0.01 -5.41
C ARG A 163 4.52 -0.58 -4.12
#